data_AF-A0A353QEX7-F1
#
_entry.id   AF-A0A353QEX7-F1
#
_cell.length_a   1.000
_cell.length_b   1.000
_cell.length_c   1.000
_cell.angle_alpha   90.00
_cell.angle_beta   90.00
_cell.angle_gamma   90.00
#
_symmetry.space_group_name_H-M   'P 1'
#
loop_
_entity.id
_entity.type
_entity.pdbx_description
1 polymer ?
#
loop_
_entity_poly.entity_id
_entity_poly.type
_entity_poly.pdbx_seq_one_letter_code
_entity_poly.pdbx_strand_id
1 'polypeptide(L)'
;MAEQGHRSIKRFFANFLNRFWRHALIWACIVFALFPVVWIISASLDPANSIAGQKLIPPNASFINFQRLFQSEQHPFGIWFLNTFKLCIVTATLVVLITALAAYAFSRLRFKGRRSGLFAILLIQMFPQML
;
A
#
# COMPACT_ATOMS: atom_id res chain seq x y z
N MET A 1 14.25 14.23 -50.47
CA MET A 1 14.15 12.90 -49.79
C MET A 1 15.12 12.74 -48.61
N ALA A 2 16.18 13.53 -48.47
CA ALA A 2 17.17 13.40 -47.36
C ALA A 2 16.70 13.91 -45.98
N GLU A 3 15.69 14.79 -45.89
CA GLU A 3 15.24 15.34 -44.61
C GLU A 3 14.40 14.40 -43.73
N GLN A 4 13.77 13.38 -44.32
CA GLN A 4 12.92 12.44 -43.58
C GLN A 4 13.72 11.46 -42.70
N GLY A 5 14.94 11.09 -43.11
CA GLY A 5 15.79 10.16 -42.35
C GLY A 5 16.33 10.74 -41.04
N HIS A 6 16.70 12.03 -41.04
CA HIS A 6 17.31 12.67 -39.86
C HIS A 6 16.29 12.94 -38.74
N ARG A 7 15.01 13.17 -39.08
CA ARG A 7 13.93 13.33 -38.08
C ARG A 7 13.55 12.00 -37.40
N SER A 8 13.77 10.87 -38.08
CA SER A 8 13.49 9.53 -37.53
C SER A 8 14.48 9.13 -36.42
N ILE A 9 15.79 9.36 -36.63
CA ILE A 9 16.85 9.00 -35.66
C ILE A 9 16.77 9.83 -34.38
N LYS A 10 16.53 11.15 -34.47
CA LYS A 10 16.36 12.01 -33.27
C LYS A 10 15.16 11.60 -32.43
N ARG A 11 14.03 11.22 -33.06
CA ARG A 11 12.84 10.70 -32.36
C ARG A 11 13.12 9.34 -31.73
N PHE A 12 13.86 8.46 -32.40
CA PHE A 12 14.27 7.17 -31.83
C PHE A 12 15.12 7.33 -30.56
N PHE A 13 16.16 8.19 -30.61
CA PHE A 13 17.02 8.46 -29.45
C PHE A 13 16.27 9.15 -28.31
N ALA A 14 15.42 10.14 -28.60
CA ALA A 14 14.58 10.79 -27.59
C ALA A 14 13.60 9.79 -26.93
N ASN A 15 13.03 8.87 -27.69
CA ASN A 15 12.16 7.82 -27.17
C ASN A 15 12.92 6.76 -26.36
N PHE A 16 14.16 6.47 -26.72
CA PHE A 16 15.03 5.57 -25.94
C PHE A 16 15.43 6.20 -24.61
N LEU A 17 15.84 7.47 -24.62
CA LEU A 17 16.21 8.21 -23.40
C LEU A 17 15.00 8.43 -22.47
N ASN A 18 13.83 8.77 -23.02
CA ASN A 18 12.58 8.88 -22.25
C ASN A 18 12.17 7.54 -21.62
N ARG A 19 12.36 6.42 -22.33
CA ARG A 19 12.13 5.10 -21.76
C ARG A 19 13.12 4.82 -20.64
N PHE A 20 14.41 5.05 -20.85
CA PHE A 20 15.43 4.82 -19.82
C PHE A 20 15.17 5.63 -18.54
N TRP A 21 14.91 6.93 -18.69
CA TRP A 21 14.60 7.81 -17.55
C TRP A 21 13.35 7.37 -16.78
N ARG A 22 12.28 6.97 -17.48
CA ARG A 22 11.07 6.44 -16.84
C ARG A 22 11.37 5.18 -16.01
N HIS A 23 12.17 4.24 -16.53
CA HIS A 23 12.52 3.04 -15.78
C HIS A 23 13.44 3.36 -14.60
N ALA A 24 14.41 4.27 -14.76
CA ALA A 24 15.26 4.72 -13.67
C ALA A 24 14.44 5.35 -12.53
N LEU A 25 13.47 6.21 -12.87
CA LEU A 25 12.56 6.81 -11.89
C LEU A 25 11.69 5.76 -11.18
N ILE A 26 11.14 4.79 -11.93
CA ILE A 26 10.37 3.68 -11.34
C ILE A 26 11.23 2.90 -10.34
N TRP A 27 12.46 2.54 -10.71
CA TRP A 27 13.38 1.84 -9.81
C TRP A 27 13.72 2.66 -8.56
N ALA A 28 13.97 3.97 -8.71
CA ALA A 28 14.21 4.85 -7.58
C ALA A 28 13.01 4.90 -6.63
N CYS A 29 11.79 5.03 -7.16
CA CYS A 29 10.56 5.00 -6.36
C CYS A 29 10.36 3.65 -5.64
N ILE A 30 10.65 2.52 -6.30
CA ILE A 30 10.57 1.19 -5.70
C ILE A 30 11.55 1.07 -4.52
N VAL A 31 12.82 1.45 -4.73
CA VAL A 31 13.84 1.39 -3.66
C VAL A 31 13.43 2.27 -2.48
N PHE A 32 12.95 3.48 -2.74
CA PHE A 32 12.47 4.39 -1.71
C PHE A 32 11.27 3.82 -0.93
N ALA A 33 10.29 3.24 -1.62
CA ALA A 33 9.10 2.65 -0.99
C ALA A 33 9.41 1.35 -0.22
N LEU A 34 10.35 0.54 -0.69
CA LEU A 34 10.72 -0.73 -0.05
C LEU A 34 11.72 -0.57 1.09
N PHE A 35 12.49 0.52 1.12
CA PHE A 35 13.47 0.78 2.18
C PHE A 35 12.90 0.60 3.61
N PRO A 36 11.76 1.23 4.00
CA PRO A 36 11.19 1.03 5.34
C PRO A 36 10.70 -0.41 5.57
N VAL A 37 10.24 -1.10 4.54
CA VAL A 37 9.81 -2.51 4.65
C VAL A 37 11.00 -3.40 4.98
N VAL A 38 12.12 -3.22 4.26
CA VAL A 38 13.37 -3.94 4.55
C VAL A 38 13.88 -3.63 5.95
N TRP A 39 13.75 -2.38 6.40
CA TRP A 39 14.11 -2.00 7.76
C TRP A 39 13.30 -2.74 8.83
N ILE A 40 11.98 -2.84 8.65
CA ILE A 40 11.09 -3.59 9.57
C ILE A 40 11.41 -5.08 9.56
N ILE A 41 11.69 -5.66 8.40
CA ILE A 41 12.08 -7.07 8.29
C ILE A 41 13.38 -7.31 9.05
N SER A 42 14.39 -6.44 8.87
CA SER A 42 15.63 -6.50 9.64
C SER A 42 15.38 -6.42 11.15
N ALA A 43 14.54 -5.48 11.59
CA ALA A 43 14.15 -5.34 12.99
C ALA A 43 13.54 -6.62 13.56
N SER A 44 12.66 -7.27 12.78
CA SER A 44 11.97 -8.50 13.21
C SER A 44 12.93 -9.67 13.44
N LEU A 45 14.08 -9.67 12.76
CA LEU A 45 15.12 -10.71 12.88
C LEU A 45 16.17 -10.41 13.96
N ASP A 46 16.17 -9.21 14.54
CA ASP A 46 17.15 -8.84 15.57
C ASP A 46 16.71 -9.36 16.96
N PRO A 47 17.45 -10.29 17.59
CA PRO A 47 17.10 -10.83 18.89
C PRO A 47 17.38 -9.87 20.06
N ALA A 48 18.16 -8.81 19.86
CA ALA A 48 18.67 -7.96 20.93
C ALA A 48 17.67 -6.92 21.44
N ASN A 49 16.53 -6.73 20.75
CA ASN A 49 15.50 -5.73 21.09
C ASN A 49 16.04 -4.30 21.32
N SER A 50 17.25 -4.00 20.80
CA SER A 50 17.94 -2.73 21.03
C SER A 50 17.82 -1.83 19.82
N ILE A 51 17.08 -0.73 19.97
CA ILE A 51 16.88 0.28 18.92
C ILE A 51 18.18 1.06 18.66
N ALA A 52 19.05 1.18 19.67
CA ALA A 52 20.20 2.08 19.67
C ALA A 52 21.42 1.62 18.82
N GLY A 53 21.36 0.44 18.18
CA GLY A 53 22.46 -0.11 17.39
C GLY A 53 22.02 -0.90 16.15
N GLN A 54 20.76 -0.71 15.73
CA GLN A 54 20.14 -1.53 14.70
C GLN A 54 20.79 -1.29 13.33
N LYS A 55 21.36 -2.35 12.74
CA LYS A 55 21.93 -2.35 11.40
C LYS A 55 20.89 -2.87 10.40
N LEU A 56 21.03 -2.50 9.12
CA LEU A 56 20.15 -3.00 8.06
C LEU A 56 20.19 -4.54 7.95
N ILE A 57 21.32 -5.16 8.31
CA ILE A 57 21.44 -6.61 8.51
C ILE A 57 22.02 -6.81 9.92
N PRO A 58 21.25 -7.37 10.89
CA PRO A 58 21.74 -7.60 12.23
C PRO A 58 22.83 -8.68 12.22
N PRO A 59 23.92 -8.53 13.00
CA PRO A 59 24.98 -9.54 13.05
C PRO A 59 24.52 -10.90 13.61
N ASN A 60 23.42 -10.92 14.39
CA ASN A 60 22.82 -12.11 14.99
C ASN A 60 21.39 -12.35 14.49
N ALA A 61 21.14 -12.19 13.18
CA ALA A 61 19.81 -12.40 12.62
C ALA A 61 19.27 -13.79 12.96
N SER A 62 18.09 -13.85 13.58
CA SER A 62 17.47 -15.10 14.04
C SER A 62 15.95 -15.04 14.00
N PHE A 63 15.32 -16.20 13.93
CA PHE A 63 13.85 -16.32 13.93
C PHE A 63 13.27 -16.46 15.36
N ILE A 64 14.07 -16.17 16.39
CA ILE A 64 13.66 -16.36 17.80
C ILE A 64 12.44 -15.49 18.16
N ASN A 65 12.35 -14.28 17.59
CA ASN A 65 11.22 -13.38 17.81
C ASN A 65 9.91 -13.96 17.29
N PHE A 66 9.95 -14.64 16.13
CA PHE A 66 8.78 -15.34 15.59
C PHE A 66 8.41 -16.56 16.44
N GLN A 67 9.38 -17.35 16.90
CA GLN A 67 9.11 -18.47 17.80
C GLN A 67 8.46 -17.99 19.11
N ARG A 68 9.03 -16.96 19.75
CA ARG A 68 8.47 -16.32 20.95
C ARG A 68 7.06 -15.80 20.72
N LEU A 69 6.77 -15.22 19.55
CA LEU A 69 5.46 -14.68 19.21
C LEU A 69 4.37 -15.76 19.17
N PHE A 70 4.67 -16.95 18.63
CA PHE A 70 3.70 -18.04 18.51
C PHE A 70 3.66 -18.97 19.73
N GLN A 71 4.73 -19.02 20.53
CA GLN A 71 4.83 -19.86 21.72
C GLN A 71 4.49 -19.14 23.03
N SER A 72 4.32 -17.81 23.01
CA SER A 72 3.96 -17.04 24.19
C SER A 72 2.49 -17.27 24.57
N GLU A 73 2.25 -17.90 25.72
CA GLU A 73 0.90 -18.03 26.30
C GLU A 73 0.31 -16.68 26.75
N GLN A 74 1.17 -15.69 27.03
CA GLN A 74 0.74 -14.35 27.44
C GLN A 74 0.21 -13.51 26.27
N HIS A 75 0.57 -13.87 25.03
CA HIS A 75 0.20 -13.14 23.82
C HIS A 75 -0.30 -14.12 22.77
N PRO A 76 -1.62 -14.43 22.75
CA PRO A 76 -2.21 -15.35 21.79
C PRO A 76 -2.31 -14.72 20.38
N PHE A 77 -1.15 -14.45 19.77
CA PHE A 77 -1.02 -13.75 18.50
C PHE A 77 -1.79 -14.46 17.38
N GLY A 78 -1.76 -15.80 17.34
CA GLY A 78 -2.50 -16.56 16.33
C GLY A 78 -4.01 -16.31 16.38
N ILE A 79 -4.59 -16.16 17.58
CA ILE A 79 -6.01 -15.84 17.75
C ILE A 79 -6.30 -14.42 17.28
N TRP A 80 -5.46 -13.45 17.68
CA TRP A 80 -5.61 -12.06 17.25
C TRP A 80 -5.53 -11.91 15.74
N PHE A 81 -4.55 -12.57 15.12
CA PHE A 81 -4.40 -12.60 13.67
C PHE A 81 -5.64 -13.18 12.99
N LEU A 82 -6.15 -14.32 13.45
CA LEU A 82 -7.35 -14.93 12.89
C LEU A 82 -8.60 -14.07 13.08
N ASN A 83 -8.74 -13.40 14.22
CA ASN A 83 -9.86 -12.50 14.48
C ASN A 83 -9.83 -11.29 13.53
N THR A 84 -8.68 -10.65 13.38
CA THR A 84 -8.51 -9.54 12.43
C THR A 84 -8.72 -10.00 11.00
N PHE A 85 -8.19 -11.16 10.62
CA PHE A 85 -8.36 -11.71 9.27
C PHE A 85 -9.84 -11.96 8.93
N LYS A 86 -10.58 -12.62 9.83
CA LYS A 86 -12.03 -12.83 9.69
C LYS A 86 -12.77 -11.50 9.60
N LEU A 87 -12.46 -10.56 10.49
CA LEU A 87 -13.07 -9.23 10.51
C LEU A 87 -12.83 -8.49 9.18
N CYS A 88 -11.60 -8.43 8.70
CA CYS A 88 -11.25 -7.77 7.44
C CYS A 88 -11.97 -8.36 6.23
N ILE A 89 -12.06 -9.69 6.13
CA ILE A 89 -12.76 -10.33 4.99
C ILE A 89 -14.26 -10.02 5.01
N VAL A 90 -14.90 -10.18 6.17
CA VAL A 90 -16.35 -9.94 6.31
C VAL A 90 -16.65 -8.46 6.03
N THR A 91 -15.90 -7.56 6.65
CA THR A 91 -16.10 -6.11 6.47
C THR A 91 -15.82 -5.67 5.04
N ALA A 92 -14.70 -6.06 4.43
CA ALA A 92 -14.38 -5.70 3.06
C ALA A 92 -15.47 -6.18 2.08
N THR A 93 -15.94 -7.42 2.25
CA THR A 93 -17.00 -7.99 1.39
C THR A 93 -18.30 -7.20 1.54
N LEU A 94 -18.76 -6.98 2.76
CA LEU A 94 -20.00 -6.26 3.02
C LEU A 94 -19.93 -4.80 2.54
N VAL A 95 -18.81 -4.12 2.80
CA VAL A 95 -18.59 -2.74 2.36
C VAL A 95 -18.60 -2.65 0.85
N VAL A 96 -17.91 -3.54 0.12
CA VAL A 96 -17.92 -3.54 -1.35
C VAL A 96 -19.33 -3.77 -1.89
N LEU A 97 -20.08 -4.72 -1.34
CA LEU A 97 -21.46 -4.98 -1.79
C LEU A 97 -22.37 -3.77 -1.58
N ILE A 98 -22.36 -3.19 -0.39
CA ILE A 98 -23.20 -2.04 -0.05
C ILE A 98 -22.79 -0.80 -0.87
N THR A 99 -21.49 -0.52 -0.96
CA THR A 99 -20.97 0.63 -1.70
C THR A 99 -21.19 0.49 -3.20
N ALA A 100 -21.10 -0.71 -3.78
CA ALA A 100 -21.42 -0.94 -5.19
C ALA A 100 -22.90 -0.69 -5.50
N LEU A 101 -23.82 -1.18 -4.64
CA LEU A 101 -25.25 -0.92 -4.78
C LEU A 101 -25.58 0.57 -4.65
N ALA A 102 -25.00 1.24 -3.65
CA ALA A 102 -25.16 2.69 -3.47
C ALA A 102 -24.61 3.46 -4.68
N ALA A 103 -23.40 3.13 -5.14
CA ALA A 103 -22.78 3.75 -6.30
C ALA A 103 -23.61 3.52 -7.59
N TYR A 104 -24.24 2.36 -7.75
CA TYR A 104 -25.15 2.10 -8.86
C TYR A 104 -26.38 3.03 -8.81
N ALA A 105 -27.03 3.15 -7.66
CA ALA A 105 -28.15 4.07 -7.48
C ALA A 105 -27.74 5.53 -7.77
N PHE A 106 -26.61 5.97 -7.22
CA PHE A 106 -26.07 7.32 -7.43
C PHE A 106 -25.52 7.56 -8.83
N SER A 107 -25.23 6.54 -9.65
CA SER A 107 -24.71 6.72 -11.01
C SER A 107 -25.81 6.63 -12.07
N ARG A 108 -26.70 5.64 -11.97
CA ARG A 108 -27.71 5.32 -13.01
C ARG A 108 -29.09 5.89 -12.72
N LEU A 109 -29.54 5.93 -11.46
CA LEU A 109 -30.90 6.38 -11.15
C LEU A 109 -30.99 7.92 -11.11
N ARG A 110 -32.14 8.46 -11.52
CA ARG A 110 -32.45 9.89 -11.48
C ARG A 110 -33.50 10.12 -10.38
N PHE A 111 -33.04 10.58 -9.21
CA PHE A 111 -33.90 10.89 -8.06
C PHE A 111 -33.65 12.31 -7.54
N LYS A 112 -34.66 12.90 -6.89
CA LYS A 112 -34.58 14.23 -6.30
C LYS A 112 -33.62 14.21 -5.09
N GLY A 113 -32.62 15.09 -5.07
CA GLY A 113 -31.61 15.15 -3.98
C GLY A 113 -30.29 14.41 -4.23
N ARG A 114 -30.09 13.80 -5.41
CA ARG A 114 -28.84 13.08 -5.78
C ARG A 114 -27.56 13.87 -5.54
N ARG A 115 -27.52 15.16 -5.92
CA ARG A 115 -26.33 16.01 -5.73
C ARG A 115 -26.09 16.31 -4.24
N SER A 116 -27.12 16.76 -3.53
CA SER A 116 -27.01 17.07 -2.10
C SER A 116 -26.61 15.85 -1.26
N GLY A 117 -27.13 14.66 -1.60
CA GLY A 117 -26.74 13.41 -0.93
C GLY A 117 -25.27 13.04 -1.13
N LEU A 118 -24.74 13.19 -2.35
CA LEU A 118 -23.29 12.99 -2.60
C LEU A 118 -22.43 13.97 -1.81
N PHE A 119 -22.81 15.26 -1.79
CA PHE A 119 -22.12 16.27 -0.99
C PHE A 119 -22.18 15.95 0.51
N ALA A 120 -23.32 15.50 1.03
CA ALA A 120 -23.44 15.12 2.44
C ALA A 120 -22.51 13.94 2.80
N ILE A 121 -22.44 12.90 1.96
CA ILE A 121 -21.54 11.76 2.18
C ILE A 121 -20.08 12.23 2.23
N LEU A 122 -19.68 13.10 1.30
CA LEU A 122 -18.33 13.67 1.26
C LEU A 122 -18.03 14.49 2.52
N LEU A 123 -18.96 15.36 2.93
CA LEU A 123 -18.79 16.18 4.14
C LEU A 123 -18.65 15.33 5.40
N ILE A 124 -19.42 14.25 5.53
CA ILE A 124 -19.32 13.32 6.65
C ILE A 124 -17.96 12.62 6.67
N GLN A 125 -17.43 12.20 5.50
CA GLN A 125 -16.12 11.54 5.40
C GLN A 125 -14.93 12.48 5.69
N MET A 126 -15.09 13.79 5.50
CA MET A 126 -14.06 14.78 5.82
C MET A 126 -14.01 15.14 7.30
N PHE A 127 -15.03 14.78 8.08
CA PHE A 127 -15.05 15.07 9.51
C PHE A 127 -14.03 14.16 10.23
N PRO A 128 -13.09 14.71 11.02
CA PRO A 128 -12.08 13.91 11.69
C PRO A 128 -12.72 12.98 12.74
N GLN A 129 -12.32 11.70 12.74
CA GLN A 129 -12.87 10.68 13.63
C GLN A 129 -12.27 10.71 15.05
N MET A 130 -11.39 11.67 15.36
CA MET A 130 -10.73 11.77 16.67
C MET A 130 -11.50 12.70 17.60
N LEU A 131 -12.11 12.13 18.63
CA LEU A 131 -12.53 12.76 19.89
C LEU A 131 -12.19 11.80 21.03
#